data_AF-A0A350W6B6-F1
#
_entry.id   AF-A0A350W6B6-F1
#
_cell.length_a   1.000
_cell.length_b   1.000
_cell.length_c   1.000
_cell.angle_alpha   90.00
_cell.angle_beta   90.00
_cell.angle_gamma   90.00
#
_symmetry.space_group_name_H-M   'P 1'
#
loop_
_entity.id
_entity.type
_entity.pdbx_description
1 polymer ?
#
loop_
_entity_poly.entity_id
_entity_poly.type
_entity_poly.pdbx_seq_one_letter_code
_entity_poly.pdbx_strand_id
1 'polypeptide(L)'
;DLSNFNTSNVTNMNGMFWGCSSLASLDLKTFNTSKVTDMNNMFAECSNITELDLSNFDTSNVTTMGNPYSYGYGGMFRNCKSLKKLNVSSFNTSKVKYMSNMFQGC
;
A
#
# COMPACT_ATOMS: atom_id res chain seq x y z
N ASP A 1 8.27 0.48 16.02
CA ASP A 1 9.59 0.10 15.49
C ASP A 1 9.41 -1.13 14.61
N LEU A 2 9.93 -1.10 13.38
CA LEU A 2 9.87 -2.19 12.38
C LEU A 2 11.26 -2.54 11.82
N SER A 3 12.33 -2.09 12.48
CA SER A 3 13.71 -2.22 12.00
C SER A 3 14.15 -3.68 11.77
N ASN A 4 13.58 -4.63 12.51
CA ASN A 4 13.86 -6.07 12.39
C ASN A 4 12.74 -6.86 11.68
N PHE A 5 11.77 -6.17 11.06
CA PHE A 5 10.61 -6.81 10.45
C PHE A 5 10.96 -7.38 9.07
N ASN A 6 11.29 -8.67 9.00
CA ASN A 6 11.68 -9.32 7.75
C ASN A 6 10.45 -9.71 6.89
N THR A 7 10.30 -9.06 5.74
CA THR A 7 9.20 -9.34 4.78
C THR A 7 9.65 -10.10 3.53
N SER A 8 10.87 -10.63 3.46
CA SER A 8 11.45 -11.19 2.23
C SER A 8 10.71 -12.39 1.62
N ASN A 9 9.82 -13.02 2.38
CA ASN A 9 9.01 -14.15 1.96
C ASN A 9 7.51 -13.85 1.91
N VAL A 10 7.11 -12.61 2.22
CA VAL A 10 5.71 -12.21 2.22
C VAL A 10 5.22 -12.09 0.78
N THR A 11 4.12 -12.77 0.46
CA THR A 11 3.46 -12.71 -0.84
C THR A 11 2.16 -11.89 -0.80
N ASN A 12 1.58 -11.71 0.38
CA ASN A 12 0.32 -11.00 0.58
C ASN A 12 0.51 -9.93 1.66
N MET A 13 0.38 -8.66 1.29
CA MET A 13 0.39 -7.49 2.18
C MET A 13 -0.97 -6.79 2.22
N ASN A 14 -2.04 -7.50 1.84
CA ASN A 14 -3.40 -6.97 1.85
C ASN A 14 -3.78 -6.51 3.26
N GLY A 15 -4.21 -5.26 3.37
CA GLY A 15 -4.69 -4.67 4.62
C GLY A 15 -3.66 -4.55 5.75
N MET A 16 -2.35 -4.65 5.47
CA MET A 16 -1.33 -4.73 6.52
C MET A 16 -1.35 -3.56 7.53
N PHE A 17 -1.69 -2.35 7.08
CA PHE A 17 -1.88 -1.17 7.92
C PHE A 17 -3.31 -0.61 7.81
N TRP A 18 -4.27 -1.44 7.42
CA TRP A 18 -5.65 -0.98 7.24
C TRP A 18 -6.24 -0.45 8.55
N GLY A 19 -6.80 0.76 8.50
CA GLY A 19 -7.47 1.37 9.65
C GLY A 19 -6.51 1.90 10.72
N CYS A 20 -5.21 2.00 10.46
CA CYS A 20 -4.26 2.67 11.34
C CYS A 20 -4.45 4.20 11.32
N SER A 21 -5.65 4.67 11.66
CA SER A 21 -6.07 6.07 11.56
C SER A 21 -5.26 7.02 12.44
N SER A 22 -4.72 6.53 13.56
CA SER A 22 -3.84 7.31 14.46
C SER A 22 -2.39 7.41 14.00
N LEU A 23 -1.98 6.67 12.96
CA LEU A 23 -0.59 6.61 12.51
C LEU A 23 -0.23 7.87 11.71
N ALA A 24 0.66 8.69 12.25
CA ALA A 24 1.10 9.94 11.61
C ALA A 24 2.29 9.75 10.65
N SER A 25 3.14 8.75 10.92
CA SER A 25 4.32 8.41 10.14
C SER A 25 4.60 6.90 10.20
N LEU A 26 5.27 6.40 9.17
CA LEU A 26 5.61 4.98 9.05
C LEU A 26 6.92 4.84 8.28
N ASP A 27 7.92 4.20 8.91
CA ASP A 27 9.19 3.87 8.25
C ASP A 27 9.11 2.45 7.69
N LEU A 28 9.25 2.33 6.36
CA LEU A 28 9.14 1.10 5.58
C LEU A 28 10.43 0.74 4.84
N LYS A 29 11.55 1.40 5.14
CA LYS A 29 12.81 1.20 4.41
C LYS A 29 13.33 -0.24 4.45
N THR A 30 12.96 -1.01 5.47
CA THR A 30 13.35 -2.42 5.64
C THR A 30 12.47 -3.40 4.88
N PHE A 31 11.34 -2.94 4.32
CA PHE A 31 10.41 -3.83 3.62
C PHE A 31 11.00 -4.28 2.29
N ASN A 32 11.02 -5.60 2.12
CA ASN A 32 11.24 -6.26 0.84
C ASN A 32 9.88 -6.71 0.29
N THR A 33 9.47 -6.16 -0.85
CA THR A 33 8.19 -6.47 -1.51
C THR A 33 8.34 -7.28 -2.79
N SER A 34 9.55 -7.77 -3.12
CA SER A 34 9.85 -8.43 -4.39
C SER A 34 9.00 -9.67 -4.70
N LYS A 35 8.44 -10.32 -3.67
CA LYS A 35 7.57 -11.49 -3.80
C LYS A 35 6.07 -11.18 -3.64
N VAL A 36 5.72 -9.92 -3.37
CA VAL A 36 4.35 -9.53 -3.06
C VAL A 36 3.52 -9.51 -4.34
N THR A 37 2.35 -10.15 -4.28
CA THR A 37 1.37 -10.21 -5.37
C THR A 37 0.10 -9.42 -5.05
N ASP A 38 -0.23 -9.24 -3.76
CA ASP A 38 -1.41 -8.51 -3.30
C ASP A 38 -1.02 -7.40 -2.31
N MET A 39 -1.35 -6.15 -2.67
CA MET A 39 -1.20 -4.94 -1.85
C MET A 39 -2.54 -4.20 -1.66
N ASN A 40 -3.68 -4.87 -1.91
CA ASN A 40 -4.99 -4.24 -1.76
C ASN A 40 -5.18 -3.72 -0.32
N ASN A 41 -5.76 -2.53 -0.18
CA ASN A 41 -6.04 -1.91 1.12
C ASN A 41 -4.84 -1.75 2.07
N MET A 42 -3.59 -1.90 1.60
CA MET A 42 -2.41 -1.93 2.49
C MET A 42 -2.34 -0.75 3.45
N PHE A 43 -2.72 0.45 3.00
CA PHE A 43 -2.76 1.68 3.80
C PHE A 43 -4.18 2.29 3.89
N ALA A 44 -5.23 1.56 3.51
CA ALA A 44 -6.56 2.12 3.50
C ALA A 44 -6.98 2.60 4.90
N GLU A 45 -7.77 3.67 4.98
CA GLU A 45 -8.23 4.31 6.23
C GLU A 45 -7.11 4.80 7.17
N CYS A 46 -5.86 4.92 6.70
CA CYS A 46 -4.78 5.60 7.41
C CYS A 46 -4.97 7.12 7.35
N SER A 47 -5.99 7.63 8.03
CA SER A 47 -6.45 9.02 7.84
C SER A 47 -5.47 10.10 8.31
N ASN A 48 -4.54 9.80 9.23
CA ASN A 48 -3.60 10.78 9.78
C ASN A 48 -2.19 10.71 9.16
N ILE A 49 -1.92 9.77 8.25
CA ILE A 49 -0.59 9.70 7.62
C ILE A 49 -0.44 10.86 6.63
N THR A 50 0.68 11.57 6.71
CA THR A 50 0.90 12.80 5.92
C THR A 50 1.91 12.62 4.78
N GLU A 51 2.91 11.76 4.98
CA GLU A 51 3.81 11.31 3.94
C GLU A 51 3.99 9.79 3.95
N LEU A 52 4.17 9.23 2.76
CA LEU A 52 4.62 7.87 2.54
C LEU A 52 5.71 7.86 1.48
N ASP A 53 6.87 7.32 1.84
CA ASP A 53 7.94 7.02 0.89
C ASP A 53 7.95 5.51 0.61
N LEU A 54 7.55 5.14 -0.60
CA LEU A 54 7.49 3.75 -1.07
C LEU A 54 8.48 3.51 -2.21
N SER A 55 9.50 4.36 -2.36
CA SER A 55 10.50 4.22 -3.42
C SER A 55 11.31 2.92 -3.38
N ASN A 56 11.33 2.23 -2.23
CA ASN A 56 11.94 0.91 -2.09
C ASN A 56 11.02 -0.25 -2.48
N PHE A 57 9.75 0.00 -2.78
CA PHE A 57 8.81 -1.07 -3.12
C PHE A 57 9.06 -1.55 -4.54
N ASP A 58 9.40 -2.82 -4.67
CA ASP A 58 9.31 -3.58 -5.92
C ASP A 58 7.86 -4.08 -6.06
N THR A 59 7.12 -3.50 -7.01
CA THR A 59 5.75 -3.91 -7.33
C THR A 59 5.65 -4.74 -8.62
N SER A 60 6.78 -5.18 -9.18
CA SER A 60 6.83 -5.87 -10.48
C SER A 60 6.11 -7.23 -10.53
N ASN A 61 5.76 -7.78 -9.38
CA ASN A 61 4.95 -9.00 -9.23
C ASN A 61 3.53 -8.75 -8.73
N VAL A 62 3.18 -7.51 -8.40
CA VAL A 62 1.86 -7.17 -7.85
C VAL A 62 0.79 -7.26 -8.94
N THR A 63 -0.28 -8.00 -8.63
CA THR A 63 -1.46 -8.12 -9.50
C THR A 63 -2.65 -7.34 -8.96
N THR A 64 -2.65 -7.00 -7.67
CA THR A 64 -3.81 -6.41 -6.98
C THR A 64 -3.38 -5.24 -6.10
N MET A 65 -3.89 -4.04 -6.41
CA MET A 65 -3.74 -2.81 -5.61
C MET A 65 -5.09 -2.15 -5.28
N GLY A 66 -6.19 -2.74 -5.74
CA GLY A 66 -7.57 -2.31 -5.50
C GLY A 66 -8.54 -3.48 -5.54
N ASN A 67 -9.81 -3.21 -5.28
CA ASN A 67 -10.82 -4.27 -5.19
C ASN A 67 -11.05 -4.95 -6.56
N PRO A 68 -10.98 -6.29 -6.66
CA PRO A 68 -11.32 -7.00 -7.89
C PRO A 68 -12.82 -7.07 -8.17
N TYR A 69 -13.66 -6.78 -7.18
CA TYR A 69 -15.12 -6.82 -7.27
C TYR A 69 -15.69 -5.41 -7.45
N SER A 70 -16.58 -5.25 -8.44
CA SER A 70 -17.18 -3.97 -8.84
C SER A 70 -18.03 -3.28 -7.77
N TYR A 71 -18.37 -3.98 -6.68
CA TYR A 71 -19.27 -3.49 -5.62
C TYR A 71 -18.56 -3.19 -4.30
N GLY A 72 -17.24 -3.40 -4.24
CA GLY A 72 -16.48 -3.33 -2.99
C GLY A 72 -15.56 -2.13 -2.90
N TYR A 73 -15.54 -1.48 -1.73
CA TYR A 73 -14.54 -0.48 -1.40
C TYR A 73 -13.18 -1.17 -1.23
N GLY A 74 -12.21 -0.84 -2.07
CA GLY A 74 -10.85 -1.33 -1.90
C GLY A 74 -9.87 -0.60 -2.79
N GLY A 75 -8.77 -0.18 -2.21
CA GLY A 75 -7.75 0.64 -2.83
C GLY A 75 -6.60 0.83 -1.87
N MET A 76 -5.37 0.66 -2.34
CA MET A 76 -4.16 0.65 -1.50
C MET A 76 -4.07 1.85 -0.55
N PHE A 77 -4.51 3.05 -0.97
CA PHE A 77 -4.48 4.28 -0.17
C PHE A 77 -5.88 4.85 0.10
N ARG A 78 -6.95 4.08 -0.12
CA ARG A 78 -8.32 4.59 0.02
C ARG A 78 -8.54 5.25 1.39
N ASN A 79 -9.12 6.45 1.41
CA ASN A 79 -9.38 7.26 2.61
C ASN A 79 -8.13 7.68 3.41
N CYS A 80 -6.95 7.76 2.79
CA CYS A 80 -5.77 8.41 3.40
C CYS A 80 -5.89 9.95 3.34
N LYS A 81 -6.91 10.51 4.02
CA LYS A 81 -7.34 11.92 3.91
C LYS A 81 -6.28 12.99 4.21
N SER A 82 -5.21 12.65 4.92
CA SER A 82 -4.13 13.58 5.26
C SER A 82 -2.88 13.42 4.39
N LEU A 83 -2.87 12.46 3.45
CA LEU A 83 -1.70 12.12 2.65
C LEU A 83 -1.41 13.23 1.63
N LYS A 84 -0.36 14.01 1.90
CA LYS A 84 0.06 15.15 1.05
C LYS A 84 1.23 14.80 0.15
N LYS A 85 2.06 13.84 0.58
CA LYS A 85 3.27 13.44 -0.15
C LYS A 85 3.32 11.93 -0.25
N LEU A 86 3.37 11.45 -1.49
CA LEU A 86 3.43 10.03 -1.79
C LEU A 86 4.49 9.81 -2.85
N ASN A 87 5.53 9.05 -2.51
CA ASN A 87 6.55 8.64 -3.46
C ASN A 87 6.29 7.22 -3.96
N VAL A 88 5.81 7.11 -5.20
CA VAL A 88 5.53 5.84 -5.91
C VAL A 88 6.41 5.69 -7.16
N SER A 89 7.55 6.38 -7.20
CA SER A 89 8.43 6.42 -8.39
C SER A 89 8.94 5.05 -8.85
N SER A 90 9.01 4.06 -7.94
CA SER A 90 9.42 2.68 -8.26
C SER A 90 8.29 1.77 -8.74
N PHE A 91 7.04 2.24 -8.72
CA PHE A 91 5.89 1.37 -8.99
C PHE A 91 5.89 0.90 -10.44
N ASN A 92 6.08 -0.40 -10.63
CA ASN A 92 5.80 -1.09 -11.88
C ASN A 92 4.38 -1.67 -11.80
N THR A 93 3.47 -1.12 -12.60
CA THR A 93 2.05 -1.49 -12.61
C THR A 93 1.66 -2.40 -13.77
N SER A 94 2.64 -2.85 -14.58
CA SER A 94 2.40 -3.61 -15.81
C SER A 94 1.64 -4.94 -15.62
N LYS A 95 1.72 -5.54 -14.42
CA LYS A 95 0.98 -6.78 -14.08
C LYS A 95 -0.28 -6.53 -13.25
N VAL A 96 -0.57 -5.29 -12.86
CA VAL A 96 -1.70 -4.98 -11.99
C VAL A 96 -3.00 -5.12 -12.79
N LYS A 97 -3.86 -6.03 -12.33
CA LYS A 97 -5.18 -6.29 -12.92
C LYS A 97 -6.26 -5.43 -12.26
N TYR A 98 -6.11 -5.16 -10.97
CA TYR A 98 -7.10 -4.46 -10.16
C TYR A 98 -6.46 -3.28 -9.44
N MET A 99 -6.85 -2.07 -9.83
CA MET A 99 -6.36 -0.80 -9.29
C MET A 99 -7.51 0.18 -9.00
N SER A 100 -8.73 -0.34 -8.86
CA SER A 100 -9.91 0.46 -8.53
C SER A 100 -9.72 1.21 -7.20
N ASN A 101 -10.28 2.41 -7.10
CA ASN A 101 -10.34 3.23 -5.88
C ASN A 101 -9.00 3.45 -5.13
N MET A 102 -7.85 3.28 -5.80
CA MET A 102 -6.52 3.29 -5.17
C MET A 102 -6.29 4.55 -4.32
N PHE A 103 -6.82 5.69 -4.75
CA PHE A 103 -6.71 7.00 -4.09
C PHE A 103 -8.08 7.62 -3.74
N GLN A 104 -9.15 6.82 -3.71
CA GLN A 104 -10.48 7.35 -3.40
C GLN A 104 -10.48 7.93 -1.98
N GLY A 105 -10.84 9.22 -1.84
CA GLY A 105 -10.93 9.89 -0.54
C GLY A 105 -9.57 10.23 0.10
N CYS A 106 -8.48 10.18 -0.66
CA CYS A 106 -7.23 10.85 -0.29
C CYS A 106 -7.36 12.36 -0.44
#